data_AF-A0A9E3LF14-F1
#
_entry.id   AF-A0A9E3LF14-F1
#
_cell.length_a   1.000
_cell.length_b   1.000
_cell.length_c   1.000
_cell.angle_alpha   90.00
_cell.angle_beta   90.00
_cell.angle_gamma   90.00
#
_symmetry.space_group_name_H-M   'P 1'
#
loop_
_entity.id
_entity.type
_entity.pdbx_description
1 polymer ?
#
loop_
_entity_poly.entity_id
_entity_poly.type
_entity_poly.pdbx_seq_one_letter_code
_entity_poly.pdbx_strand_id
1 'polypeptide(L)'
;MKTILATIVSMFLFVSFANAQAKSCADLIKGYDAAVKTAKLDAAATKKAGDLRKAAGDALAAKKEADCVKSINAASAVLAPAKK
;
A
#
# COMPACT_ATOMS: atom_id res chain seq x y z
N MET A 1 13.04 37.87 20.36
CA MET A 1 13.44 36.69 19.58
C MET A 1 13.34 35.44 20.45
N LYS A 2 12.23 34.69 20.46
CA LYS A 2 12.18 33.36 21.13
C LYS A 2 11.01 32.44 20.75
N THR A 3 10.03 32.88 19.95
CA THR A 3 8.77 32.13 19.78
C THR A 3 8.47 31.63 18.37
N ILE A 4 9.37 31.84 17.39
CA ILE A 4 9.09 31.47 15.99
C ILE A 4 9.80 30.16 15.56
N LEU A 5 10.74 29.65 16.36
CA LEU A 5 11.53 28.48 15.96
C LEU A 5 10.80 27.12 16.16
N ALA A 6 9.75 27.07 17.00
CA ALA A 6 9.07 25.81 17.34
C ALA A 6 8.00 25.39 16.32
N THR A 7 7.44 26.33 15.54
CA THR A 7 6.38 26.02 14.56
C THR A 7 6.92 25.41 13.27
N ILE A 8 8.15 25.75 12.87
CA ILE A 8 8.75 25.23 11.64
C ILE A 8 9.21 23.77 11.81
N VAL A 9 9.69 23.40 13.00
CA VAL A 9 10.04 22.01 13.31
C VAL A 9 8.80 21.10 13.34
N SER A 10 7.66 21.61 13.83
CA SER A 10 6.40 20.87 13.80
C SER A 10 5.89 20.63 12.38
N MET A 11 6.03 21.62 11.50
CA MET A 11 5.61 21.48 10.09
C MET A 11 6.55 20.56 9.29
N PHE A 12 7.83 20.46 9.67
CA PHE A 12 8.78 19.50 9.09
C PHE A 12 8.53 18.05 9.53
N LEU A 13 7.96 17.82 10.72
CA LEU A 13 7.67 16.48 11.22
C LEU A 13 6.41 15.85 10.61
N PHE A 14 5.43 16.66 10.18
CA PHE A 14 4.28 16.15 9.43
C PHE A 14 4.58 15.90 7.94
N VAL A 15 5.64 16.51 7.40
CA VAL A 15 6.12 16.21 6.03
C VAL A 15 7.02 14.97 5.99
N SER A 16 7.62 14.57 7.12
CA SER A 16 8.44 13.34 7.21
C SER A 16 7.63 12.05 7.08
N PHE A 17 6.33 12.03 7.41
CA PHE A 17 5.48 10.84 7.24
C PHE A 17 4.81 10.76 5.86
N ALA A 18 4.80 11.85 5.08
CA ALA A 18 4.24 11.83 3.73
C ALA A 18 5.25 11.36 2.67
N ASN A 19 6.56 11.42 2.94
CA ASN A 19 7.62 11.13 1.96
C ASN A 19 8.50 9.91 2.28
N ALA A 20 8.21 9.12 3.32
CA ALA A 20 9.06 7.98 3.71
C ALA A 20 8.93 6.73 2.82
N GLN A 21 8.00 6.68 1.87
CA GLN A 21 8.00 5.61 0.89
C GLN A 21 7.12 6.00 -0.30
N ALA A 22 7.71 6.52 -1.37
CA ALA A 22 7.27 6.09 -2.69
C ALA A 22 7.58 4.58 -2.77
N LYS A 23 6.74 3.78 -2.09
CA LYS A 23 6.84 2.32 -2.05
C LYS A 23 6.56 1.93 -3.49
N SER A 24 7.61 1.56 -4.21
CA SER A 24 7.48 1.12 -5.59
C SER A 24 6.40 0.04 -5.62
N CYS A 25 5.68 -0.12 -6.74
CA CYS A 25 4.64 -1.14 -6.74
C CYS A 25 5.20 -2.55 -6.44
N ALA A 26 6.47 -2.80 -6.74
CA ALA A 26 7.19 -4.00 -6.32
C ALA A 26 7.26 -4.15 -4.78
N ASP A 27 7.49 -3.08 -4.03
CA ASP A 27 7.51 -3.10 -2.57
C ASP A 27 6.10 -3.29 -1.98
N LEU A 28 5.07 -2.71 -2.61
CA LEU A 28 3.67 -2.95 -2.22
C LEU A 28 3.27 -4.41 -2.45
N ILE A 29 3.67 -4.98 -3.59
CA ILE A 29 3.49 -6.38 -3.93
C ILE A 29 4.15 -7.29 -2.88
N LYS A 30 5.41 -7.03 -2.50
CA LYS A 30 6.11 -7.79 -1.46
C LYS A 30 5.39 -7.71 -0.11
N GLY A 31 4.92 -6.51 0.27
CA GLY A 31 4.16 -6.31 1.50
C GLY A 31 2.83 -7.09 1.50
N TYR A 32 2.11 -7.07 0.37
CA TYR A 32 0.90 -7.86 0.18
C TYR A 32 1.18 -9.36 0.27
N ASP A 33 2.24 -9.87 -0.39
CA ASP A 33 2.58 -11.30 -0.40
C ASP A 33 2.95 -11.81 1.00
N ALA A 34 3.47 -10.94 1.87
CA ALA A 34 3.68 -11.24 3.29
C ALA A 34 2.35 -11.25 4.07
N ALA A 35 1.48 -10.27 3.84
CA ALA A 35 0.19 -10.14 4.53
C ALA A 35 -0.81 -11.26 4.16
N VAL A 36 -0.87 -11.66 2.89
CA VAL A 36 -1.79 -12.72 2.43
C VAL A 36 -1.45 -14.08 3.02
N LYS A 37 -0.17 -14.35 3.33
CA LYS A 37 0.26 -15.59 3.99
C LYS A 37 -0.25 -15.71 5.43
N THR A 38 -0.49 -14.58 6.09
CA THR A 38 -0.96 -14.55 7.48
C THR A 38 -2.47 -14.29 7.58
N ALA A 39 -3.10 -13.86 6.49
CA ALA A 39 -4.53 -13.60 6.45
C ALA A 39 -5.35 -14.91 6.36
N LYS A 40 -6.33 -15.04 7.25
CA LYS A 40 -7.33 -16.11 7.19
C LYS A 40 -8.50 -15.64 6.33
N LEU A 41 -8.33 -15.72 5.01
CA LEU A 41 -9.38 -15.40 4.03
C LEU A 41 -10.20 -16.64 3.69
N ASP A 42 -11.50 -16.44 3.40
CA ASP A 42 -12.31 -17.48 2.78
C ASP A 42 -11.91 -17.70 1.30
N ALA A 43 -12.44 -18.75 0.67
CA ALA A 43 -12.09 -19.12 -0.70
C ALA A 43 -12.43 -18.03 -1.74
N ALA A 44 -13.54 -17.30 -1.57
CA ALA A 44 -13.94 -16.24 -2.50
C ALA A 44 -13.04 -15.01 -2.33
N ALA A 45 -12.73 -14.62 -1.10
CA ALA A 45 -11.79 -13.55 -0.81
C ALA A 45 -10.37 -13.88 -1.31
N THR A 46 -9.92 -15.12 -1.11
CA THR A 46 -8.62 -15.60 -1.61
C THR A 46 -8.55 -15.51 -3.12
N LYS A 47 -9.59 -15.97 -3.84
CA LYS A 47 -9.65 -15.87 -5.30
C LYS A 47 -9.59 -14.41 -5.76
N LYS A 48 -10.43 -13.54 -5.18
CA LYS A 48 -10.46 -12.11 -5.52
C LYS A 48 -9.12 -11.43 -5.26
N ALA A 49 -8.48 -11.72 -4.13
CA ALA A 49 -7.18 -11.15 -3.78
C ALA A 49 -6.08 -11.66 -4.74
N GLY A 50 -6.12 -12.94 -5.11
CA GLY A 50 -5.22 -13.53 -6.12
C GLY A 50 -5.36 -12.91 -7.51
N ASP A 51 -6.60 -12.71 -7.98
CA ASP A 51 -6.89 -12.08 -9.28
C ASP A 51 -6.36 -10.63 -9.32
N LEU A 52 -6.57 -9.85 -8.24
CA LEU A 52 -6.08 -8.48 -8.11
C LEU A 52 -4.54 -8.41 -7.99
N ARG A 53 -3.94 -9.35 -7.26
CA ARG A 53 -2.48 -9.47 -7.14
C ARG A 53 -1.83 -9.82 -8.48
N LYS A 54 -2.47 -10.66 -9.28
CA LYS A 54 -2.03 -10.97 -10.65
C LYS A 54 -2.08 -9.73 -11.54
N ALA A 55 -3.21 -9.01 -11.53
CA ALA A 55 -3.35 -7.76 -12.26
C ALA A 55 -2.29 -6.71 -11.88
N ALA A 56 -1.93 -6.63 -10.59
CA ALA A 56 -0.81 -5.79 -10.14
C ALA A 56 0.53 -6.25 -10.73
N GLY A 57 0.80 -7.55 -10.76
CA GLY A 57 2.02 -8.10 -11.38
C GLY A 57 2.11 -7.82 -12.88
N ASP A 58 1.00 -7.98 -13.59
CA ASP A 58 0.92 -7.70 -15.04
C ASP A 58 1.14 -6.21 -15.31
N ALA A 59 0.54 -5.32 -14.50
CA ALA A 59 0.76 -3.88 -14.58
C ALA A 59 2.21 -3.47 -14.25
N LEU A 60 2.85 -4.12 -13.29
CA LEU A 60 4.27 -3.90 -12.98
C LEU A 60 5.16 -4.30 -14.17
N ALA A 61 4.92 -5.47 -14.76
CA ALA A 61 5.65 -5.95 -15.93
C ALA A 61 5.48 -5.03 -17.14
N ALA A 62 4.28 -4.46 -17.31
CA ALA A 62 3.97 -3.47 -18.33
C ALA A 62 4.46 -2.04 -18.01
N LYS A 63 5.20 -1.83 -16.90
CA LYS A 63 5.67 -0.53 -16.41
C LYS A 63 4.55 0.49 -16.17
N LYS A 64 3.33 0.01 -15.87
CA LYS A 64 2.16 0.82 -15.53
C LYS A 64 2.04 0.95 -14.01
N GLU A 65 2.89 1.78 -13.41
CA GLU A 65 2.97 1.90 -11.96
C GLU A 65 1.65 2.32 -11.31
N ALA A 66 0.91 3.25 -11.91
CA ALA A 66 -0.39 3.69 -11.38
C ALA A 66 -1.43 2.55 -11.33
N ASP A 67 -1.53 1.75 -12.39
CA ASP A 67 -2.44 0.59 -12.46
C ASP A 67 -2.02 -0.51 -11.48
N CYS A 68 -0.70 -0.68 -11.30
CA CYS A 68 -0.13 -1.61 -10.35
C CYS A 68 -0.49 -1.23 -8.91
N VAL A 69 -0.25 0.03 -8.53
CA VAL A 69 -0.58 0.59 -7.20
C VAL A 69 -2.08 0.47 -6.93
N LYS A 70 -2.92 0.78 -7.93
CA LYS A 70 -4.38 0.65 -7.82
C LYS A 70 -4.80 -0.81 -7.54
N SER A 71 -4.25 -1.75 -8.30
CA SER A 71 -4.59 -3.17 -8.20
C SER A 71 -4.12 -3.79 -6.89
N ILE A 72 -2.90 -3.47 -6.44
CA ILE A 72 -2.36 -4.01 -5.19
C ILE A 72 -3.03 -3.41 -3.96
N ASN A 73 -3.45 -2.14 -4.02
CA ASN A 73 -4.25 -1.53 -2.95
C ASN A 73 -5.65 -2.15 -2.87
N ALA A 74 -6.27 -2.45 -4.02
CA ALA A 74 -7.53 -3.18 -4.06
C ALA A 74 -7.38 -4.60 -3.49
N ALA A 75 -6.28 -5.29 -3.80
CA ALA A 75 -5.98 -6.61 -3.23
C ALA A 75 -5.79 -6.51 -1.70
N SER A 76 -5.08 -5.47 -1.24
CA SER A 76 -4.84 -5.18 0.18
C SER A 76 -6.12 -4.85 0.94
N ALA A 77 -7.10 -4.22 0.29
CA ALA A 77 -8.42 -3.97 0.88
C ALA A 77 -9.23 -5.25 1.10
N VAL A 78 -8.97 -6.33 0.34
CA VAL A 78 -9.58 -7.66 0.57
C VAL A 78 -9.00 -8.32 1.83
N LEU A 79 -7.74 -8.01 2.15
CA LEU A 79 -7.04 -8.50 3.35
C LEU A 79 -7.46 -7.76 4.62
N ALA A 80 -7.85 -6.48 4.50
CA ALA A 80 -8.30 -5.70 5.64
C ALA A 80 -9.65 -6.27 6.13
N PRO A 81 -9.82 -6.53 7.44
CA PRO A 81 -11.14 -6.81 7.97
C PRO A 81 -12.02 -5.60 7.64
N ALA A 82 -13.16 -5.84 6.98
CA ALA A 82 -14.15 -4.81 6.75
C ALA A 82 -14.42 -4.14 8.10
N LYS A 83 -14.00 -2.87 8.24
CA LYS A 83 -14.36 -2.07 9.41
C LYS A 83 -15.89 -2.01 9.39
N LYS A 84 -16.52 -2.82 10.25
CA LYS A 84 -17.92 -2.66 10.60
C LYS A 84 -18.10 -1.34 11.33
#